data_AF-A0A2G9QB11-F1
#
_entry.id   AF-A0A2G9QB11-F1
#
_cell.length_a   1.000
_cell.length_b   1.000
_cell.length_c   1.000
_cell.angle_alpha   90.00
_cell.angle_beta   90.00
_cell.angle_gamma   90.00
#
_symmetry.space_group_name_H-M   'P 1'
#
loop_
_entity.id
_entity.type
_entity.pdbx_description
1 polymer ?
#
loop_
_entity_poly.entity_id
_entity_poly.type
_entity_poly.pdbx_seq_one_letter_code
_entity_poly.pdbx_strand_id
1 'polypeptide(L)'
;MNEHMKRKHVGFTEDGETSGRKKQCTMTEFVQQNRPCTPQQSAIITDSVMKMLVTDMRPLSMVEDQGFKSMISVLNPGYTLPSRTHFTKLVERKYQEAFQNVKDAISTNESRIAITADIWTSIATEAFLGITCHYIAEDWKMISICLTTMPLEDRHTAANIAECLEEVTEKLEIPAQKIIAIVHDNDANIVAAAKILMDMHGWASIRCTGHTLQLVISAALKNSGIERAVSAARGLVEHFKKSELASSKLKE
;
A
#
# COMPACT_ATOMS: atom_id res chain seq x y z
N MET A 1 0.59 -59.35 -42.69
CA MET A 1 1.00 -58.31 -41.72
C MET A 1 1.43 -57.01 -42.39
N ASN A 2 2.09 -57.06 -43.56
CA ASN A 2 2.59 -55.87 -44.29
C ASN A 2 1.52 -54.92 -44.86
N GLU A 3 0.29 -55.37 -45.15
CA GLU A 3 -0.75 -54.48 -45.69
C GLU A 3 -1.36 -53.53 -44.65
N HIS A 4 -1.40 -53.92 -43.37
CA HIS A 4 -1.93 -53.07 -42.30
C HIS A 4 -1.06 -51.82 -42.11
N MET A 5 0.26 -51.99 -42.18
CA MET A 5 1.21 -50.89 -42.01
C MET A 5 1.14 -49.87 -43.15
N LYS A 6 0.93 -50.30 -44.40
CA LYS A 6 0.79 -49.39 -45.56
C LYS A 6 -0.50 -48.54 -45.51
N ARG A 7 -1.58 -49.04 -44.89
CA ARG A 7 -2.87 -48.33 -44.81
C ARG A 7 -2.99 -47.34 -43.65
N LYS A 8 -2.34 -47.61 -42.51
CA LYS A 8 -2.49 -46.80 -41.28
C LYS A 8 -1.33 -45.82 -41.04
N HIS A 9 -0.20 -46.01 -41.71
CA HIS A 9 0.99 -45.18 -41.53
C HIS A 9 1.48 -44.65 -42.89
N VAL A 10 1.01 -43.45 -43.26
CA VAL A 10 1.38 -42.72 -44.48
C VAL A 10 2.86 -42.33 -44.37
N GLY A 11 3.75 -43.14 -44.93
CA GLY A 11 5.21 -42.91 -44.89
C GLY A 11 6.09 -44.16 -44.81
N PHE A 12 5.54 -45.37 -44.83
CA PHE A 12 6.34 -46.59 -44.86
C PHE A 12 6.69 -46.99 -46.31
N THR A 13 7.84 -46.53 -46.80
CA THR A 13 8.50 -47.04 -48.02
C THR A 13 9.59 -48.04 -47.63
N GLU A 14 9.70 -49.15 -48.36
CA GLU A 14 10.71 -50.21 -48.13
C GLU A 14 12.13 -49.80 -48.54
N ASP A 15 12.31 -48.60 -49.10
CA ASP A 15 13.62 -48.06 -49.47
C ASP A 15 14.07 -46.99 -48.46
N GLY A 16 15.24 -47.25 -47.88
CA GLY A 16 15.86 -46.41 -46.86
C GLY A 16 16.35 -45.08 -47.42
N GLU A 17 15.56 -44.03 -47.23
CA GLU A 17 16.05 -42.65 -47.20
C GLU A 17 15.88 -42.09 -45.78
N THR A 18 17.01 -41.85 -45.13
CA THR A 18 17.12 -41.26 -43.80
C THR A 18 16.73 -39.78 -43.82
N SER A 19 15.42 -39.52 -43.84
CA SER A 19 14.89 -38.22 -43.39
C SER A 19 15.08 -38.13 -41.87
N GLY A 20 15.75 -37.07 -41.42
CA GLY A 20 16.24 -36.89 -40.05
C GLY A 20 15.21 -37.30 -38.99
N ARG A 21 15.43 -38.46 -38.37
CA ARG A 21 14.65 -38.96 -37.24
C ARG A 21 14.71 -37.92 -36.13
N LYS A 22 13.61 -37.22 -35.84
CA LYS A 22 13.50 -36.42 -34.61
C LYS A 22 13.78 -37.37 -33.44
N LYS A 23 14.94 -37.18 -32.79
CA LYS A 23 15.33 -37.98 -31.62
C LYS A 23 14.19 -37.91 -30.60
N GLN A 24 13.64 -39.08 -30.26
CA GLN A 24 12.68 -39.18 -29.18
C GLN A 24 13.38 -38.82 -27.87
N CYS A 25 12.87 -37.79 -27.20
CA CYS A 25 13.37 -37.30 -25.92
C CYS A 25 13.34 -38.43 -24.88
N THR A 26 14.44 -38.65 -24.16
CA THR A 26 14.48 -39.63 -23.09
C THR A 26 13.56 -39.21 -21.94
N MET A 27 13.07 -40.16 -21.14
CA MET A 27 12.25 -39.81 -19.96
C MET A 27 12.99 -38.87 -19.01
N THR A 28 14.30 -39.04 -18.86
CA THR A 28 15.15 -38.17 -18.03
C THR A 28 15.22 -36.75 -18.59
N GLU A 29 15.42 -36.59 -19.90
CA GLU A 29 15.39 -35.27 -20.56
C GLU A 29 14.00 -34.64 -20.49
N PHE A 30 12.92 -35.42 -20.57
CA PHE A 30 11.55 -34.91 -20.43
C PHE A 30 11.26 -34.41 -19.02
N VAL A 31 11.78 -35.09 -17.99
CA VAL A 31 11.60 -34.74 -16.58
C VAL A 31 12.55 -33.61 -16.15
N GLN A 32 13.75 -33.53 -16.73
CA GLN A 32 14.76 -32.50 -16.42
C GLN A 32 14.66 -31.24 -17.30
N GLN A 33 13.74 -31.20 -18.26
CA GLN A 33 13.53 -30.02 -19.08
C GLN A 33 12.96 -28.89 -18.20
N ASN A 34 13.80 -27.91 -17.90
CA ASN A 34 13.39 -26.56 -17.49
C ASN A 34 12.59 -25.94 -18.64
N ARG A 35 11.31 -26.31 -18.75
CA ARG A 35 10.44 -25.74 -19.76
C ARG A 35 10.22 -24.27 -19.42
N PRO A 36 10.41 -23.35 -20.37
CA PRO A 36 10.07 -21.96 -20.16
C PRO A 36 8.59 -21.87 -19.77
N CYS A 37 8.29 -21.01 -18.80
CA CYS A 37 6.92 -20.73 -18.40
C CYS A 37 6.10 -20.28 -19.61
N THR A 38 4.84 -20.71 -19.68
CA THR A 38 3.91 -20.10 -20.63
C THR A 38 3.71 -18.61 -20.27
N PRO A 39 3.29 -17.76 -21.22
CA PRO A 39 3.00 -16.36 -20.93
C PRO A 39 2.01 -16.19 -19.77
N GLN A 40 1.00 -17.07 -19.68
CA GLN A 40 0.02 -17.07 -18.59
C GLN A 40 0.64 -17.41 -17.24
N GLN A 41 1.48 -18.45 -17.18
CA GLN A 41 2.19 -18.82 -15.95
C GLN A 41 3.13 -17.71 -15.47
N SER A 42 3.88 -17.11 -16.41
CA SER A 42 4.77 -15.99 -16.12
C SER A 42 4.02 -14.77 -15.58
N ALA A 43 2.84 -14.47 -16.14
CA ALA A 43 1.99 -13.38 -15.67
C ALA A 43 1.50 -13.61 -14.22
N ILE A 44 1.06 -14.82 -13.89
CA ILE A 44 0.61 -15.18 -12.53
C ILE A 44 1.74 -15.01 -11.51
N ILE A 45 2.95 -15.49 -11.84
CA ILE A 45 4.11 -15.37 -10.96
C ILE A 45 4.50 -13.90 -10.79
N THR A 46 4.54 -13.13 -11.88
CA THR A 46 4.86 -11.70 -11.86
C THR A 46 3.85 -10.92 -11.01
N ASP A 47 2.56 -11.21 -11.14
CA ASP A 47 1.51 -10.59 -10.33
C ASP A 47 1.64 -10.96 -8.85
N SER A 48 2.03 -12.21 -8.54
CA SER A 48 2.29 -12.66 -7.18
C SER A 48 3.51 -11.97 -6.56
N VAL A 49 4.59 -11.78 -7.33
CA VAL A 49 5.76 -10.99 -6.90
C VAL A 49 5.34 -9.54 -6.65
N MET A 50 4.58 -8.93 -7.55
CA MET A 50 4.06 -7.57 -7.37
C MET A 50 3.21 -7.46 -6.10
N LYS A 51 2.32 -8.44 -5.87
CA LYS A 51 1.49 -8.49 -4.67
C LYS A 51 2.34 -8.55 -3.41
N MET A 52 3.40 -9.36 -3.38
CA MET A 52 4.34 -9.39 -2.26
C MET A 52 5.01 -8.04 -2.05
N LEU A 53 5.54 -7.42 -3.12
CA LEU A 53 6.21 -6.12 -3.04
C LEU A 53 5.29 -5.05 -2.42
N VAL A 54 4.03 -5.00 -2.85
CA VAL A 54 3.04 -4.04 -2.34
C VAL A 54 2.60 -4.37 -0.91
N THR A 55 2.25 -5.63 -0.64
CA THR A 55 1.72 -6.05 0.67
C THR A 55 2.76 -5.87 1.77
N ASP A 56 4.01 -6.21 1.48
CA ASP A 56 5.10 -6.20 2.44
C ASP A 56 5.91 -4.89 2.39
N MET A 57 5.43 -3.89 1.63
CA MET A 57 6.06 -2.57 1.46
C MET A 57 7.55 -2.67 1.08
N ARG A 58 7.89 -3.61 0.19
CA ARG A 58 9.27 -3.82 -0.28
C ARG A 58 9.62 -2.88 -1.42
N PRO A 59 10.87 -2.40 -1.47
CA PRO A 59 11.32 -1.60 -2.59
C PRO A 59 11.28 -2.42 -3.88
N LEU A 60 10.86 -1.81 -4.98
CA LEU A 60 10.83 -2.49 -6.29
C LEU A 60 12.22 -2.97 -6.75
N SER A 61 13.30 -2.38 -6.23
CA SER A 61 14.67 -2.83 -6.50
C SER A 61 14.97 -4.23 -5.97
N MET A 62 14.15 -4.78 -5.07
CA MET A 62 14.32 -6.14 -4.55
C MET A 62 14.34 -7.19 -5.65
N VAL A 63 13.64 -6.96 -6.78
CA VAL A 63 13.66 -7.88 -7.94
C VAL A 63 15.03 -7.95 -8.62
N GLU A 64 15.93 -7.01 -8.32
CA GLU A 64 17.29 -6.95 -8.85
C GLU A 64 18.32 -7.60 -7.92
N ASP A 65 17.96 -7.86 -6.66
CA ASP A 65 18.83 -8.46 -5.66
C ASP A 65 19.20 -9.91 -6.02
N GLN A 66 20.49 -10.24 -5.86
CA GLN A 66 21.02 -11.55 -6.26
C GLN A 66 20.40 -12.71 -5.45
N GLY A 67 20.17 -12.50 -4.15
CA GLY A 67 19.51 -13.48 -3.29
C GLY A 67 18.08 -13.77 -3.74
N PHE A 68 17.31 -12.72 -4.06
CA PHE A 68 15.94 -12.86 -4.54
C PHE A 68 15.88 -13.56 -5.90
N LYS A 69 16.73 -13.16 -6.86
CA LYS A 69 16.86 -13.83 -8.16
C LYS A 69 17.19 -15.32 -8.01
N SER A 70 18.13 -15.65 -7.12
CA SER A 70 18.54 -17.03 -6.86
C SER A 70 17.41 -17.85 -6.25
N MET A 71 16.64 -17.25 -5.33
CA MET A 71 15.46 -17.91 -4.75
C MET A 71 14.40 -18.19 -5.82
N ILE A 72 14.07 -17.20 -6.66
CA ILE A 72 13.07 -17.34 -7.73
C ILE A 72 13.48 -18.39 -8.76
N SER A 73 14.76 -18.46 -9.13
CA SER A 73 15.24 -19.47 -10.08
C SER A 73 15.20 -20.90 -9.53
N VAL A 74 15.37 -21.09 -8.21
CA VAL A 74 15.17 -22.40 -7.56
C VAL A 74 13.69 -22.77 -7.51
N LEU A 75 12.82 -21.82 -7.16
CA LEU A 75 11.37 -22.06 -7.06
C LEU A 75 10.73 -22.32 -8.42
N ASN A 76 11.16 -21.59 -9.46
CA ASN A 76 10.68 -21.78 -10.82
C ASN A 76 11.79 -21.47 -11.85
N PRO A 77 12.58 -22.47 -12.26
CA PRO A 77 13.68 -22.29 -13.21
C PRO A 77 13.25 -21.81 -14.60
N GLY A 78 11.98 -22.05 -14.98
CA GLY A 78 11.43 -21.65 -16.28
C GLY A 78 10.91 -20.21 -16.32
N TYR A 79 10.91 -19.50 -15.18
CA TYR A 79 10.43 -18.13 -15.08
C TYR A 79 11.58 -17.13 -15.14
N THR A 80 11.49 -16.20 -16.09
CA THR A 80 12.40 -15.05 -16.17
C THR A 80 11.81 -13.88 -15.40
N LEU A 81 12.43 -13.53 -14.27
CA LEU A 81 12.00 -12.40 -13.45
C LEU A 81 12.16 -11.07 -14.22
N PRO A 82 11.09 -10.25 -14.36
CA PRO A 82 11.15 -8.96 -15.02
C PRO A 82 12.02 -7.94 -14.27
N SER A 83 12.46 -6.90 -14.98
CA SER A 83 13.27 -5.82 -14.41
C SER A 83 12.47 -4.92 -13.47
N ARG A 84 13.18 -4.13 -12.65
CA ARG A 84 12.57 -3.10 -11.81
C ARG A 84 11.66 -2.17 -12.60
N THR A 85 12.08 -1.73 -13.79
CA THR A 85 11.28 -0.87 -14.67
C THR A 85 9.95 -1.50 -15.09
N HIS A 86 9.93 -2.82 -15.29
CA HIS A 86 8.68 -3.53 -15.58
C HIS A 86 7.74 -3.47 -14.37
N PHE A 87 8.25 -3.73 -13.16
CA PHE A 87 7.49 -3.63 -11.94
C PHE A 87 7.02 -2.19 -11.65
N THR A 88 7.81 -1.16 -11.97
CA THR A 88 7.39 0.25 -11.87
C THR A 88 6.13 0.53 -12.70
N LYS A 89 6.14 0.16 -14.00
CA LYS A 89 4.96 0.33 -14.87
C LYS A 89 3.77 -0.50 -14.38
N LEU A 90 4.04 -1.69 -13.85
CA LEU A 90 3.01 -2.57 -13.33
C LEU A 90 2.34 -1.99 -12.08
N VAL A 91 3.09 -1.36 -11.16
CA VAL A 91 2.51 -0.77 -9.95
C VAL A 91 1.74 0.50 -10.30
N GLU A 92 2.22 1.31 -11.25
CA GLU A 92 1.50 2.48 -11.77
C GLU A 92 0.14 2.07 -12.36
N ARG A 93 0.10 1.01 -13.18
CA ARG A 93 -1.15 0.48 -13.72
C ARG A 93 -2.09 0.00 -12.60
N LYS A 94 -1.58 -0.78 -11.65
CA LYS A 94 -2.37 -1.28 -10.51
C LYS A 94 -2.88 -0.13 -9.62
N TYR A 95 -2.11 0.95 -9.49
CA TYR A 95 -2.57 2.16 -8.80
C TYR A 95 -3.76 2.78 -9.52
N GLN A 96 -3.71 2.94 -10.85
CA GLN A 96 -4.85 3.47 -11.61
C GLN A 96 -6.10 2.58 -11.48
N GLU A 97 -5.93 1.26 -11.51
CA GLU A 97 -7.02 0.31 -11.27
C GLU A 97 -7.60 0.45 -9.85
N ALA A 98 -6.74 0.53 -8.83
CA ALA A 98 -7.18 0.74 -7.46
C ALA A 98 -7.87 2.10 -7.27
N PHE A 99 -7.35 3.16 -7.90
CA PHE A 99 -7.93 4.49 -7.88
C PHE A 99 -9.33 4.50 -8.49
N GLN A 100 -9.51 3.86 -9.65
CA GLN A 100 -10.82 3.72 -10.27
C GLN A 100 -11.77 2.89 -9.41
N ASN A 101 -11.30 1.79 -8.81
CA ASN A 101 -12.12 0.98 -7.90
C ASN A 101 -12.59 1.78 -6.66
N VAL A 102 -11.73 2.64 -6.11
CA VAL A 102 -12.10 3.53 -4.99
C VAL A 102 -13.16 4.52 -5.43
N LYS A 103 -12.98 5.15 -6.60
CA LYS A 103 -13.95 6.07 -7.18
C LYS A 103 -15.31 5.41 -7.41
N ASP A 104 -15.31 4.19 -7.97
CA ASP A 104 -16.53 3.41 -8.21
C ASP A 104 -17.20 2.99 -6.89
N ALA A 105 -16.43 2.59 -5.88
CA ALA A 105 -16.96 2.25 -4.56
C ALA A 105 -17.62 3.46 -3.86
N ILE A 106 -17.02 4.65 -3.98
CA ILE A 106 -17.58 5.87 -3.40
C ILE A 106 -18.79 6.36 -4.20
N SER A 107 -18.78 6.24 -5.53
CA SER A 107 -19.89 6.71 -6.38
C SER A 107 -21.14 5.85 -6.21
N THR A 108 -20.98 4.52 -6.12
CA THR A 108 -22.07 3.56 -5.93
C THR A 108 -22.66 3.55 -4.53
N ASN A 109 -21.90 3.98 -3.51
CA ASN A 109 -22.40 4.10 -2.15
C ASN A 109 -23.50 5.18 -2.05
N GLU A 110 -24.68 4.87 -1.51
CA GLU A 110 -25.75 5.85 -1.32
C GLU A 110 -25.58 6.69 -0.03
N SER A 111 -24.81 6.20 0.94
CA SER A 111 -24.60 6.87 2.22
C SER A 111 -23.79 8.16 2.09
N ARG A 112 -24.05 9.11 3.00
CA ARG A 112 -23.16 10.24 3.26
C ARG A 112 -21.81 9.77 3.79
N ILE A 113 -20.76 10.54 3.53
CA ILE A 113 -19.39 10.21 3.91
C ILE A 113 -18.84 11.22 4.93
N ALA A 114 -18.06 10.75 5.89
CA ALA A 114 -17.20 11.58 6.72
C ALA A 114 -15.76 11.42 6.27
N ILE A 115 -14.96 12.47 6.35
CA ILE A 115 -13.54 12.44 6.01
C ILE A 115 -12.73 12.66 7.29
N THR A 116 -11.68 11.88 7.50
CA THR A 116 -10.63 12.21 8.47
C THR A 116 -9.45 12.83 7.74
N ALA A 117 -8.89 13.89 8.31
CA ALA A 117 -7.73 14.57 7.78
C ALA A 117 -6.68 14.70 8.90
N ASP A 118 -5.49 14.19 8.64
CA ASP A 118 -4.37 14.19 9.58
C ASP A 118 -3.14 14.79 8.90
N ILE A 119 -2.46 15.69 9.61
CA ILE A 119 -1.22 16.30 9.16
C ILE A 119 -0.11 15.90 10.11
N TRP A 120 0.89 15.19 9.60
CA TRP A 120 2.02 14.75 10.39
C TRP A 120 3.34 15.12 9.72
N THR A 121 4.37 15.25 10.54
CA THR A 121 5.75 15.43 10.08
C THR A 121 6.47 14.09 10.13
N SER A 122 7.07 13.69 9.01
CA SER A 122 7.89 12.50 8.91
C SER A 122 9.18 12.63 9.71
N ILE A 123 9.87 11.50 9.93
CA ILE A 123 11.21 11.49 10.53
C ILE A 123 12.24 12.25 9.70
N ALA A 124 11.98 12.44 8.40
CA ALA A 124 12.79 13.23 7.48
C ALA A 124 12.41 14.72 7.51
N THR A 125 11.59 15.15 8.47
CA THR A 125 11.11 16.53 8.65
C THR A 125 10.23 17.05 7.51
N GLU A 126 9.62 16.15 6.75
CA GLU A 126 8.69 16.48 5.66
C GLU A 126 7.26 16.38 6.18
N ALA A 127 6.40 17.33 5.81
CA ALA A 127 5.00 17.30 6.17
C ALA A 127 4.17 16.48 5.18
N PHE A 128 3.20 15.74 5.69
CA PHE A 128 2.26 14.97 4.89
C PHE A 128 0.83 15.25 5.35
N LEU A 129 -0.08 15.28 4.39
CA LEU A 129 -1.52 15.25 4.60
C LEU A 129 -2.06 13.88 4.21
N GLY A 130 -2.69 13.21 5.16
CA GLY A 130 -3.46 11.99 4.92
C GLY A 130 -4.95 12.29 4.98
N ILE A 131 -5.69 11.78 4.00
CA ILE A 131 -7.14 11.92 3.93
C ILE A 131 -7.74 10.52 3.80
N THR A 132 -8.66 10.17 4.70
CA THR A 132 -9.40 8.91 4.65
C THR A 132 -10.89 9.19 4.65
N CYS A 133 -11.65 8.56 3.75
CA CYS A 133 -13.10 8.62 3.79
C CYS A 133 -13.68 7.45 4.58
N HIS A 134 -14.81 7.70 5.22
CA HIS A 134 -15.53 6.75 6.04
C HIS A 134 -17.02 6.82 5.70
N TYR A 135 -17.64 5.66 5.48
CA TYR A 135 -19.08 5.54 5.27
C TYR A 135 -19.60 4.20 5.77
N ILE A 136 -20.92 4.10 5.92
CA ILE A 136 -21.61 2.85 6.27
C ILE A 136 -22.16 2.23 4.98
N ALA A 137 -21.72 1.01 4.67
CA ALA A 137 -22.23 0.24 3.54
C ALA A 137 -23.62 -0.33 3.83
N GLU A 138 -24.29 -0.87 2.82
CA GLU A 138 -25.65 -1.45 2.91
C GLU A 138 -25.76 -2.57 3.97
N ASP A 139 -24.68 -3.31 4.20
CA ASP A 139 -24.61 -4.37 5.20
C ASP A 139 -24.28 -3.85 6.63
N TRP A 140 -24.43 -2.54 6.84
CA TRP A 140 -24.15 -1.84 8.10
C TRP A 140 -22.69 -1.92 8.57
N LYS A 141 -21.76 -2.25 7.69
CA LYS A 141 -20.34 -2.21 8.01
C LYS A 141 -19.75 -0.86 7.69
N MET A 142 -18.90 -0.39 8.60
CA MET A 142 -18.08 0.79 8.35
C MET A 142 -16.99 0.44 7.34
N ILE A 143 -16.96 1.19 6.25
CA ILE A 143 -15.91 1.16 5.25
C ILE A 143 -15.01 2.38 5.47
N SER A 144 -13.70 2.15 5.45
CA SER A 144 -12.69 3.20 5.55
C SER A 144 -11.71 3.06 4.40
N ILE A 145 -11.54 4.11 3.60
CA ILE A 145 -10.69 4.10 2.41
C ILE A 145 -9.73 5.30 2.46
N CYS A 146 -8.44 5.03 2.45
CA CYS A 146 -7.43 6.08 2.30
C CYS A 146 -7.54 6.68 0.89
N LEU A 147 -7.87 7.96 0.81
CA LEU A 147 -8.00 8.70 -0.44
C LEU A 147 -6.64 9.20 -0.94
N THR A 148 -5.82 9.71 -0.02
CA THR A 148 -4.47 10.15 -0.32
C THR A 148 -3.59 10.14 0.92
N THR A 149 -2.29 10.00 0.66
CA THR A 149 -1.20 10.42 1.54
C THR A 149 -0.23 11.18 0.67
N MET A 150 -0.19 12.50 0.82
CA MET A 150 0.59 13.37 -0.07
C MET A 150 1.46 14.34 0.73
N PRO A 151 2.66 14.69 0.22
CA PRO A 151 3.46 15.73 0.84
C PRO A 151 2.69 17.05 0.83
N LEU A 152 2.81 17.80 1.91
CA LEU A 152 2.29 19.16 2.01
C LEU A 152 3.47 20.12 1.75
N GLU A 153 3.75 20.38 0.48
CA GLU A 153 4.95 21.12 0.04
C GLU A 153 4.86 22.62 0.33
N ASP A 154 3.65 23.16 0.32
CA ASP A 154 3.41 24.57 0.63
C ASP A 154 3.36 24.85 2.13
N ARG A 155 3.37 26.13 2.48
CA ARG A 155 3.09 26.56 3.85
C ARG A 155 1.74 25.99 4.30
N HIS A 156 1.70 25.46 5.51
CA HIS A 156 0.51 24.86 6.13
C HIS A 156 -0.52 25.93 6.52
N THR A 157 -0.90 26.80 5.59
CA THR A 157 -1.95 27.78 5.83
C THR A 157 -3.30 27.10 5.75
N ALA A 158 -4.30 27.68 6.44
CA ALA A 158 -5.66 27.18 6.40
C ALA A 158 -6.23 27.10 4.97
N ALA A 159 -5.90 28.06 4.10
CA ALA A 159 -6.36 28.11 2.72
C ALA A 159 -5.80 26.94 1.90
N ASN A 160 -4.49 26.70 1.99
CA ASN A 160 -3.84 25.62 1.25
C ASN A 160 -4.36 24.24 1.70
N ILE A 161 -4.58 24.04 3.01
CA ILE A 161 -5.15 22.78 3.51
C ILE A 161 -6.59 22.58 2.99
N ALA A 162 -7.39 23.65 2.95
CA ALA A 162 -8.75 23.59 2.41
C ALA A 162 -8.74 23.25 0.91
N GLU A 163 -7.89 23.92 0.13
CA GLU A 163 -7.69 23.65 -1.30
C GLU A 163 -7.24 22.21 -1.54
N CYS A 164 -6.25 21.71 -0.80
CA CYS A 164 -5.82 20.31 -0.88
C CYS A 164 -6.96 19.31 -0.58
N LEU A 165 -7.82 19.60 0.40
CA LEU A 165 -8.99 18.76 0.69
C LEU A 165 -9.99 18.77 -0.47
N GLU A 166 -10.26 19.94 -1.05
CA GLU A 166 -11.12 20.07 -2.23
C GLU A 166 -10.56 19.34 -3.44
N GLU A 167 -9.30 19.58 -3.80
CA GLU A 167 -8.62 18.92 -4.94
C GLU A 167 -8.70 17.40 -4.85
N VAL A 168 -8.50 16.82 -3.66
CA VAL A 168 -8.57 15.38 -3.45
C VAL A 168 -9.99 14.86 -3.64
N THR A 169 -10.99 15.58 -3.12
CA THR A 169 -12.40 15.21 -3.31
C THR A 169 -12.86 15.37 -4.76
N GLU A 170 -12.40 16.41 -5.46
CA GLU A 170 -12.69 16.65 -6.88
C GLU A 170 -12.03 15.60 -7.77
N LYS A 171 -10.77 15.24 -7.52
CA LYS A 171 -10.05 14.21 -8.26
C LYS A 171 -10.75 12.85 -8.20
N LEU A 172 -11.40 12.55 -7.08
CA LEU A 172 -12.22 11.35 -6.87
C LEU A 172 -13.69 11.54 -7.26
N GLU A 173 -14.06 12.70 -7.80
CA GLU A 173 -15.43 13.09 -8.19
C GLU A 173 -16.45 12.86 -7.07
N ILE A 174 -16.05 13.17 -5.83
CA ILE A 174 -16.93 13.10 -4.67
C ILE A 174 -17.76 14.38 -4.62
N PRO A 175 -19.10 14.31 -4.74
CA PRO A 175 -19.93 15.50 -4.64
C PRO A 175 -19.81 16.14 -3.26
N ALA A 176 -19.63 17.47 -3.20
CA ALA A 176 -19.47 18.18 -1.94
C ALA A 176 -20.62 17.92 -0.95
N GLN A 177 -21.86 17.79 -1.44
CA GLN A 177 -23.04 17.55 -0.61
C GLN A 177 -23.09 16.13 0.00
N LYS A 178 -22.24 15.21 -0.48
CA LYS A 178 -22.11 13.85 0.06
C LYS A 178 -21.26 13.83 1.32
N ILE A 179 -20.36 14.80 1.48
CA ILE A 179 -19.49 14.93 2.65
C ILE A 179 -20.26 15.63 3.77
N ILE A 180 -20.39 14.97 4.92
CA ILE A 180 -21.07 15.52 6.09
C ILE A 180 -20.15 16.24 7.07
N ALA A 181 -18.90 15.78 7.15
CA ALA A 181 -18.00 16.20 8.21
C ALA A 181 -16.55 15.94 7.84
N ILE A 182 -15.67 16.78 8.38
CA ILE A 182 -14.23 16.56 8.46
C ILE A 182 -13.86 16.37 9.93
N VAL A 183 -13.22 15.25 10.23
CA VAL A 183 -12.64 14.93 11.53
C VAL A 183 -11.14 15.24 11.47
N HIS A 184 -10.64 16.07 12.40
CA HIS A 184 -9.25 16.52 12.40
C HIS A 184 -8.65 16.59 13.82
N ASP A 185 -7.33 16.68 13.92
CA ASP A 185 -6.56 16.52 15.17
C ASP A 185 -6.56 17.74 16.12
N ASN A 186 -7.22 18.85 15.77
CA ASN A 186 -7.24 20.14 16.50
C ASN A 186 -6.09 21.10 16.21
N ASP A 187 -5.18 20.81 15.27
CA ASP A 187 -4.20 21.82 14.89
C ASP A 187 -4.88 23.12 14.40
N ALA A 188 -4.26 24.27 14.73
CA ALA A 188 -4.87 25.57 14.46
C ALA A 188 -5.16 25.78 12.96
N ASN A 189 -4.28 25.30 12.08
CA ASN A 189 -4.41 25.50 10.64
C ASN A 189 -5.52 24.62 10.06
N ILE A 190 -5.61 23.35 10.47
CA ILE A 190 -6.68 22.45 10.00
C ILE A 190 -8.05 22.83 10.57
N VAL A 191 -8.11 23.36 11.79
CA VAL A 191 -9.35 23.92 12.37
C VAL A 191 -9.83 25.11 11.53
N ALA A 192 -8.93 26.00 11.14
CA ALA A 192 -9.26 27.14 10.30
C ALA A 192 -9.65 26.69 8.87
N ALA A 193 -8.99 25.68 8.31
CA ALA A 193 -9.35 25.08 7.01
C ALA A 193 -10.75 24.45 7.05
N ALA A 194 -11.06 23.69 8.10
CA ALA A 194 -12.38 23.08 8.29
C ALA A 194 -13.48 24.15 8.43
N LYS A 195 -13.18 25.32 9.00
CA LYS A 195 -14.12 26.45 9.03
C LYS A 195 -14.39 27.00 7.63
N ILE A 196 -13.35 27.16 6.80
CA ILE A 196 -13.50 27.60 5.41
C ILE A 196 -14.43 26.61 4.66
N LEU A 197 -14.19 25.31 4.79
CA LEU A 197 -14.98 24.27 4.13
C LEU A 197 -16.41 24.15 4.70
N MET A 198 -16.60 24.45 5.99
CA MET A 198 -17.92 24.57 6.59
C MET A 198 -18.70 25.74 5.98
N ASP A 199 -18.08 26.90 5.80
CA ASP A 199 -18.72 28.10 5.24
C ASP A 199 -19.03 27.91 3.74
N MET A 200 -18.19 27.19 2.99
CA MET A 200 -18.37 26.96 1.54
C MET A 200 -19.33 25.80 1.23
N HIS A 201 -19.18 24.66 1.91
CA HIS A 201 -19.87 23.41 1.55
C HIS A 201 -20.79 22.86 2.64
N GLY A 202 -20.75 23.42 3.85
CA GLY A 202 -21.50 22.91 4.99
C GLY A 202 -20.88 21.66 5.64
N TRP A 203 -19.60 21.38 5.39
CA TRP A 203 -18.90 20.24 6.00
C TRP A 203 -18.66 20.50 7.49
N ALA A 204 -19.26 19.71 8.38
CA ALA A 204 -19.12 19.91 9.81
C ALA A 204 -17.68 19.69 10.28
N SER A 205 -17.13 20.63 11.06
CA SER A 205 -15.82 20.48 11.70
C SER A 205 -15.96 19.65 12.99
N ILE A 206 -15.36 18.47 12.99
CA ILE A 206 -15.37 17.53 14.13
C ILE A 206 -13.95 17.37 14.67
N ARG A 207 -13.81 17.58 15.97
CA ARG A 207 -12.53 17.49 16.66
C ARG A 207 -12.23 16.05 17.06
N CYS A 208 -10.99 15.62 16.88
CA CYS A 208 -10.52 14.31 17.34
C CYS A 208 -10.67 14.20 18.88
N THR A 209 -11.47 13.24 19.34
CA THR A 209 -11.67 13.01 20.77
C THR A 209 -10.38 12.60 21.47
N GLY A 210 -9.55 11.76 20.82
CA GLY A 210 -8.27 11.32 21.36
C GLY A 210 -7.31 12.48 21.61
N HIS A 211 -7.15 13.37 20.63
CA HIS A 211 -6.32 14.56 20.80
C HIS A 211 -6.92 15.52 21.83
N THR A 212 -8.25 15.69 21.84
CA THR A 212 -8.93 16.53 22.84
C THR A 212 -8.67 16.01 24.26
N LEU A 213 -8.77 14.70 24.48
CA LEU A 213 -8.45 14.07 25.76
C LEU A 213 -6.97 14.25 26.12
N GLN A 214 -6.06 14.10 25.16
CA GLN A 214 -4.64 14.32 25.35
C GLN A 214 -4.34 15.76 25.80
N LEU A 215 -5.04 16.76 25.26
CA LEU A 215 -4.92 18.16 25.68
C LEU A 215 -5.40 18.36 27.12
N VAL A 216 -6.52 17.75 27.51
CA VAL A 216 -7.04 17.79 28.89
C VAL A 216 -6.05 17.17 29.86
N ILE A 217 -5.51 15.99 29.54
CA ILE A 217 -4.50 15.32 30.37
C ILE A 217 -3.24 16.19 30.47
N SER A 218 -2.75 16.71 29.35
CA SER A 218 -1.55 17.56 29.33
C SER A 218 -1.73 18.84 30.15
N ALA A 219 -2.93 19.42 30.15
CA ALA A 219 -3.26 20.57 31.00
C ALA A 219 -3.28 20.18 32.49
N ALA A 220 -3.87 19.02 32.84
CA ALA A 220 -3.90 18.53 34.21
C ALA A 220 -2.49 18.24 34.76
N LEU A 221 -1.60 17.69 33.93
CA LEU A 221 -0.21 17.40 34.30
C LEU A 221 0.63 18.66 34.60
N LYS A 222 0.20 19.86 34.17
CA LYS A 222 0.83 21.14 34.51
C LYS A 222 0.49 21.63 35.92
N ASN A 223 -0.33 20.90 36.68
CA ASN A 223 -0.52 21.20 38.10
C ASN A 223 0.82 21.03 38.84
N SER A 224 1.23 22.02 39.61
CA SER A 224 2.56 22.08 40.24
C SER A 224 2.88 20.89 41.17
N GLY A 225 1.87 20.25 41.78
CA GLY A 225 2.06 19.01 42.54
C GLY A 225 2.44 17.84 41.65
N ILE A 226 1.70 17.68 40.55
CA ILE A 226 1.88 16.59 39.58
C ILE A 226 3.16 16.80 38.76
N GLU A 227 3.40 18.02 38.30
CA GLU A 227 4.56 18.38 37.49
C GLU A 227 5.88 18.07 38.21
N ARG A 228 5.96 18.31 39.53
CA ARG A 228 7.13 17.94 40.34
C ARG A 228 7.37 16.43 40.36
N ALA A 229 6.31 15.65 40.58
CA ALA A 229 6.40 14.19 40.58
C ALA A 229 6.79 13.64 39.20
N VAL A 230 6.15 14.14 38.13
CA VAL A 230 6.46 13.77 36.74
C VAL A 230 7.90 14.14 36.38
N SER A 231 8.39 15.32 36.80
CA SER A 231 9.76 15.75 36.54
C SER A 231 10.79 14.88 37.26
N ALA A 232 10.53 14.50 38.52
CA ALA A 232 11.38 13.56 39.24
C ALA A 232 11.42 12.18 38.55
N ALA A 233 10.27 11.67 38.12
CA ALA A 233 10.19 10.42 37.37
C ALA A 233 10.92 10.49 36.03
N ARG A 234 10.78 11.60 35.28
CA ARG A 234 11.53 11.85 34.03
C ARG A 234 13.04 11.84 34.28
N GLY A 235 13.52 12.48 35.34
CA GLY A 235 14.94 12.50 35.70
C GLY A 235 15.49 11.09 35.99
N LEU A 236 14.72 10.24 36.69
CA LEU A 236 15.07 8.83 36.90
C LEU A 236 15.16 8.07 35.57
N VAL A 237 14.12 8.15 34.74
CA VAL A 237 14.11 7.50 33.42
C VAL A 237 15.28 7.97 32.55
N GLU A 238 15.57 9.27 32.57
CA GLU A 238 16.66 9.86 31.82
C GLU A 238 18.03 9.36 32.28
N HIS A 239 18.24 9.19 33.59
CA HIS A 239 19.46 8.59 34.13
C HIS A 239 19.70 7.18 33.58
N PHE A 240 18.67 6.32 33.62
CA PHE A 240 18.77 4.95 33.10
C PHE A 240 18.84 4.87 31.57
N LYS A 241 18.29 5.86 30.85
CA LYS A 241 18.46 5.96 29.39
C LYS A 241 19.85 6.40 28.98
N LYS A 242 20.50 7.28 29.75
CA LYS A 242 21.82 7.84 29.42
C LYS A 242 23.00 7.00 29.92
N SER A 243 22.78 6.10 30.90
CA SER A 243 23.83 5.24 31.46
C SER A 243 23.58 3.77 31.13
N GLU A 244 24.40 3.19 30.26
CA GLU A 244 24.36 1.76 29.94
C GLU A 244 24.61 0.89 31.18
N LEU A 245 25.54 1.31 32.06
CA LEU A 245 25.82 0.60 33.31
C LEU A 245 24.61 0.56 34.24
N ALA A 246 23.92 1.70 34.42
CA ALA A 246 22.72 1.76 35.25
C ALA A 246 21.57 0.96 34.62
N SER A 247 21.42 1.03 33.28
CA SER A 247 20.40 0.28 32.55
C SER A 247 20.58 -1.23 32.67
N SER A 248 21.82 -1.71 32.59
CA SER A 248 22.15 -3.13 32.75
C SER A 248 21.84 -3.62 34.17
N LYS A 249 22.24 -2.85 35.20
CA LYS A 249 21.94 -3.19 36.60
C LYS A 249 20.45 -3.16 36.95
N LEU A 250 19.63 -2.41 36.21
CA LEU A 250 18.17 -2.38 36.41
C LEU A 250 17.47 -3.63 35.85
N LYS A 251 18.11 -4.35 34.92
CA LYS A 251 17.55 -5.55 34.27
C LYS A 251 17.90 -6.86 34.98
N GLU A 252 18.85 -6.82 35.93
CA GLU A 252 19.19 -7.92 36.85
C GLU A 252 18.18 -8.00 38.00
#